data_AF-A0A2J8G0X6-F1
#
_entry.id   AF-A0A2J8G0X6-F1
#
_cell.length_a   1.000
_cell.length_b   1.000
_cell.length_c   1.000
_cell.angle_alpha   90.00
_cell.angle_beta   90.00
_cell.angle_gamma   90.00
#
_symmetry.space_group_name_H-M   'P 1'
#
loop_
_entity.id
_entity.type
_entity.pdbx_description
1 polymer ?
#
loop_
_entity_poly.entity_id
_entity_poly.type
_entity_poly.pdbx_seq_one_letter_code
_entity_poly.pdbx_strand_id
1 'polypeptide(L)'
;MDKMKSFLSIFTSAKPKSRKAHTVRTDFYRGHFIKRNADSSERWSVVLGEKIAVGEIKYIKMTIDHWADTGTFVPPEYFESNDDPSSRQTFDYKNFKIINDLGGQNDWYIIYRGKLMKGSKDKIIQVIDRIEERVSVIK
;
A
#
# COMPACT_ATOMS: atom_id res chain seq x y z
N MET A 1 -12.31 -72.40 35.92
CA MET A 1 -13.23 -71.34 36.37
C MET A 1 -12.44 -70.58 37.42
N ASP A 2 -12.09 -69.30 37.29
CA ASP A 2 -12.82 -68.21 36.67
C ASP A 2 -11.85 -67.10 36.18
N LYS A 3 -12.36 -66.28 35.25
CA LYS A 3 -11.63 -65.38 34.36
C LYS A 3 -10.97 -64.18 35.05
N MET A 4 -9.78 -63.82 34.56
CA MET A 4 -9.20 -62.48 34.70
C MET A 4 -10.22 -61.40 34.32
N LYS A 5 -10.40 -60.40 35.18
CA LYS A 5 -11.10 -59.15 34.84
C LYS A 5 -10.10 -57.99 34.92
N SER A 6 -9.48 -57.73 33.77
CA SER A 6 -8.98 -56.41 33.39
C SER A 6 -10.14 -55.44 33.37
N PHE A 7 -10.04 -54.29 34.05
CA PHE A 7 -10.65 -53.04 33.59
C PHE A 7 -9.82 -51.84 34.06
N LEU A 8 -8.89 -51.43 33.20
CA LEU A 8 -8.32 -50.08 33.17
C LEU A 8 -9.48 -49.07 33.03
N SER A 9 -9.70 -48.27 34.06
CA SER A 9 -10.31 -46.95 33.98
C SER A 9 -9.57 -46.14 35.05
N ILE A 10 -9.04 -44.94 34.83
CA ILE A 10 -9.71 -43.74 34.33
C ILE A 10 -8.60 -42.84 33.77
N PHE A 11 -8.42 -42.80 32.45
CA PHE A 11 -7.92 -41.59 31.79
C PHE A 11 -9.09 -41.03 31.00
N THR A 12 -9.87 -40.17 31.63
CA THR A 12 -10.79 -39.30 30.91
C THR A 12 -9.94 -38.32 30.12
N SER A 13 -9.56 -38.72 28.90
CA SER A 13 -9.04 -37.80 27.89
C SER A 13 -10.12 -36.76 27.62
N ALA A 14 -10.03 -35.61 28.29
CA ALA A 14 -10.78 -34.43 27.91
C ALA A 14 -10.52 -34.20 26.41
N LYS A 15 -11.58 -34.30 25.59
CA LYS A 15 -11.48 -34.01 24.16
C LYS A 15 -10.90 -32.59 24.02
N PRO A 16 -9.75 -32.40 23.36
CA PRO A 16 -9.24 -31.05 23.14
C PRO A 16 -10.33 -30.27 22.40
N LYS A 17 -10.74 -29.13 22.97
CA LYS A 17 -11.65 -28.20 22.30
C LYS A 17 -11.09 -27.97 20.90
N SER A 18 -11.85 -28.33 19.87
CA SER A 18 -11.55 -28.03 18.48
C SER A 18 -11.30 -26.52 18.39
N ARG A 19 -10.01 -26.14 18.33
CA ARG A 19 -9.63 -24.78 17.97
C ARG A 19 -10.07 -24.65 16.52
N LYS A 20 -11.10 -23.83 16.27
CA LYS A 20 -11.47 -23.46 14.91
C LYS A 20 -10.17 -23.06 14.21
N ALA A 21 -9.80 -23.77 13.16
CA ALA A 21 -8.63 -23.41 12.36
C ALA A 21 -8.90 -22.00 11.84
N HIS A 22 -8.23 -21.00 12.43
CA HIS A 22 -8.21 -19.67 11.85
C HIS A 22 -7.39 -19.82 10.57
N THR A 23 -8.07 -20.01 9.44
CA THR A 23 -7.44 -20.02 8.13
C THR A 23 -6.89 -18.63 7.89
N VAL A 24 -5.59 -18.45 8.17
CA VAL A 24 -4.87 -17.23 7.90
C VAL A 24 -4.73 -17.11 6.39
N ARG A 25 -5.37 -16.09 5.81
CA ARG A 25 -5.25 -15.82 4.37
C ARG A 25 -3.79 -15.51 4.06
N THR A 26 -3.22 -16.27 3.14
CA THR A 26 -1.84 -16.10 2.67
C THR A 26 -1.87 -15.70 1.20
N ASP A 27 -1.05 -14.73 0.83
CA ASP A 27 -0.83 -14.26 -0.54
C ASP A 27 0.64 -14.44 -0.92
N PHE A 28 0.95 -14.44 -2.22
CA PHE A 28 2.31 -14.60 -2.73
C PHE A 28 2.68 -13.45 -3.66
N TYR A 29 3.77 -12.75 -3.35
CA TYR A 29 4.20 -11.57 -4.09
C TYR A 29 5.73 -11.51 -4.19
N ARG A 30 6.24 -11.42 -5.42
CA ARG A 30 7.69 -11.32 -5.73
C ARG A 30 8.57 -12.32 -4.96
N GLY A 31 8.13 -13.57 -4.78
CA GLY A 31 8.92 -14.58 -4.07
C GLY A 31 8.67 -14.65 -2.56
N HIS A 32 7.81 -13.79 -2.01
CA HIS A 32 7.54 -13.72 -0.58
C HIS A 32 6.09 -14.07 -0.25
N PHE A 33 5.90 -14.85 0.81
CA PHE A 33 4.59 -15.14 1.38
C PHE A 33 4.17 -14.01 2.32
N ILE A 34 3.01 -13.43 2.04
CA ILE A 34 2.39 -12.40 2.87
C ILE A 34 1.23 -13.02 3.64
N LYS A 35 1.22 -12.88 4.97
CA LYS A 35 0.19 -13.45 5.84
C LYS A 35 -0.69 -12.35 6.41
N ARG A 36 -2.01 -12.47 6.25
CA ARG A 36 -2.97 -11.57 6.91
C ARG A 36 -3.00 -11.86 8.41
N ASN A 37 -3.05 -10.84 9.25
CA ASN A 37 -3.18 -11.04 10.69
C ASN A 37 -4.57 -11.63 11.03
N ALA A 38 -4.60 -12.58 11.98
CA ALA A 38 -5.86 -13.21 12.39
C ALA A 38 -6.79 -12.23 13.13
N ASP A 39 -6.19 -11.28 13.84
CA ASP A 39 -6.90 -10.32 14.70
C ASP A 39 -7.31 -9.02 13.97
N SER A 40 -6.74 -8.75 12.78
CA SER A 40 -7.02 -7.55 11.98
C SER A 40 -7.06 -7.89 10.49
N SER A 41 -8.18 -7.57 9.83
CA SER A 41 -8.33 -7.78 8.38
C SER A 41 -7.47 -6.84 7.52
N GLU A 42 -6.97 -5.76 8.10
CA GLU A 42 -6.26 -4.70 7.38
C GLU A 42 -4.74 -4.86 7.47
N ARG A 43 -4.24 -5.49 8.54
CA ARG A 43 -2.80 -5.71 8.71
C ARG A 43 -2.33 -7.04 8.13
N TRP A 44 -1.21 -6.96 7.44
CA TRP A 44 -0.50 -8.06 6.80
C TRP A 44 0.94 -8.08 7.30
N SER A 45 1.57 -9.25 7.22
CA SER A 45 2.94 -9.47 7.64
C SER A 45 3.74 -10.20 6.57
N VAL A 46 5.01 -9.85 6.43
CA VAL A 46 5.98 -10.53 5.55
C VAL A 46 7.32 -10.67 6.27
N VAL A 47 8.00 -11.78 6.02
CA VAL A 47 9.36 -12.02 6.50
C VAL A 47 10.35 -11.74 5.37
N LEU A 48 11.30 -10.83 5.62
CA LEU A 48 12.35 -10.43 4.70
C LEU A 48 13.71 -10.61 5.40
N GLY A 49 14.38 -11.73 5.11
CA GLY A 49 15.58 -12.13 5.86
C GLY A 49 15.26 -12.35 7.34
N GLU A 50 15.94 -11.61 8.22
CA GLU A 50 15.73 -11.65 9.67
C GLU A 50 14.67 -10.66 10.17
N LYS A 51 14.11 -9.84 9.27
CA LYS A 51 13.16 -8.78 9.61
C LYS A 51 11.72 -9.18 9.30
N ILE A 52 10.80 -8.69 10.11
CA ILE A 52 9.36 -8.85 9.91
C ILE A 52 8.77 -7.47 9.70
N ALA A 53 8.10 -7.27 8.57
CA ALA A 53 7.32 -6.07 8.30
C ALA A 53 5.84 -6.34 8.57
N VAL A 54 5.15 -5.40 9.23
CA VAL A 54 3.71 -5.49 9.52
C VAL A 54 3.02 -4.18 9.16
N GLY A 55 1.99 -4.22 8.34
CA GLY A 55 1.32 -3.00 7.88
C GLY A 55 0.17 -3.30 6.92
N GLU A 56 -0.40 -2.26 6.31
CA GLU A 56 -1.38 -2.44 5.25
C GLU A 56 -0.76 -3.15 4.03
N ILE A 57 -1.59 -3.89 3.29
CA ILE A 57 -1.12 -4.67 2.14
C ILE A 57 -0.41 -3.82 1.08
N LYS A 58 -0.84 -2.56 0.91
CA LYS A 58 -0.22 -1.60 -0.02
C LYS A 58 1.25 -1.38 0.34
N TYR A 59 1.51 -0.96 1.58
CA TYR A 59 2.86 -0.63 2.05
C TYR A 59 3.74 -1.86 2.25
N ILE A 60 3.14 -3.02 2.55
CA ILE A 60 3.85 -4.31 2.56
C ILE A 60 4.38 -4.66 1.17
N LYS A 61 3.58 -4.47 0.11
CA LYS A 61 4.04 -4.71 -1.27
C LYS A 61 5.18 -3.76 -1.65
N MET A 62 5.07 -2.47 -1.32
CA MET A 62 6.15 -1.50 -1.53
C MET A 62 7.44 -1.86 -0.79
N THR A 63 7.32 -2.36 0.44
CA THR A 63 8.46 -2.87 1.22
C THR A 63 9.12 -4.06 0.53
N ILE A 64 8.34 -5.00 0.00
CA ILE A 64 8.85 -6.15 -0.77
C ILE A 64 9.51 -5.69 -2.07
N ASP A 65 8.91 -4.76 -2.79
CA ASP A 65 9.47 -4.21 -4.02
C ASP A 65 10.84 -3.58 -3.78
N HIS A 66 10.91 -2.69 -2.79
CA HIS A 66 12.15 -2.01 -2.44
C HIS A 66 13.23 -3.00 -1.99
N TRP A 67 12.86 -4.00 -1.18
CA TRP A 67 13.79 -5.06 -0.78
C TRP A 67 14.31 -5.86 -1.97
N ALA A 68 13.42 -6.26 -2.88
CA ALA A 68 13.80 -7.06 -4.05
C ALA A 68 14.67 -6.27 -5.04
N ASP A 69 14.48 -4.94 -5.13
CA ASP A 69 15.22 -4.10 -6.05
C ASP A 69 16.56 -3.61 -5.47
N THR A 70 16.63 -3.36 -4.16
CA THR A 70 17.80 -2.72 -3.52
C THR A 70 18.54 -3.59 -2.50
N GLY A 71 17.95 -4.70 -2.07
CA GLY A 71 18.45 -5.51 -0.95
C GLY A 71 18.38 -4.81 0.41
N THR A 72 17.76 -3.63 0.50
CA THR A 72 17.66 -2.84 1.72
C THR A 72 16.25 -2.92 2.30
N PHE A 73 16.17 -3.10 3.62
CA PHE A 73 14.88 -3.14 4.31
C PHE A 73 14.41 -1.73 4.66
N VAL A 74 13.25 -1.36 4.15
CA VAL A 74 12.53 -0.14 4.51
C VAL A 74 11.18 -0.53 5.10
N PRO A 75 10.82 -0.07 6.31
CA PRO A 75 9.60 -0.50 6.98
C PRO A 75 8.34 0.08 6.30
N PRO A 76 7.18 -0.60 6.39
CA PRO A 76 5.92 -0.13 5.81
C PRO A 76 5.53 1.30 6.22
N GLU A 77 5.81 1.68 7.47
CA GLU A 77 5.51 2.99 8.05
C GLU A 77 6.23 4.13 7.29
N TYR A 78 7.40 3.86 6.73
CA TYR A 78 8.10 4.83 5.89
C TYR A 78 7.27 5.15 4.64
N PHE A 79 6.74 4.14 3.97
CA PHE A 79 5.92 4.34 2.77
C PHE A 79 4.57 4.96 3.10
N GLU A 80 3.99 4.61 4.24
CA GLU A 80 2.74 5.22 4.73
C GLU A 80 2.92 6.72 4.98
N SER A 81 4.03 7.11 5.64
CA SER A 81 4.31 8.53 5.91
C SER A 81 4.63 9.35 4.66
N ASN A 82 5.06 8.70 3.58
CA ASN A 82 5.41 9.32 2.30
C ASN A 82 4.38 9.06 1.21
N ASP A 83 3.25 8.42 1.54
CA ASP A 83 2.20 8.17 0.57
C ASP A 83 1.63 9.54 0.14
N ASP A 84 1.45 9.73 -1.17
CA ASP A 84 0.91 10.99 -1.67
C ASP A 84 -0.41 11.25 -0.94
N PRO A 85 -0.58 12.44 -0.34
CA PRO A 85 -1.77 12.70 0.45
C PRO A 85 -3.00 12.49 -0.43
N SER A 86 -4.03 11.87 0.15
CA SER A 86 -5.34 11.64 -0.50
C SER A 86 -5.96 12.90 -1.12
N SER A 87 -5.41 14.08 -0.82
CA SER A 87 -5.73 15.38 -1.42
C SER A 87 -5.15 15.60 -2.81
N ARG A 88 -4.34 14.68 -3.37
CA ARG A 88 -3.79 14.84 -4.72
C ARG A 88 -4.92 14.97 -5.73
N GLN A 89 -5.11 16.17 -6.24
CA GLN A 89 -6.07 16.49 -7.28
C GLN A 89 -5.32 16.61 -8.60
N THR A 90 -5.77 15.89 -9.61
CA THR A 90 -5.27 16.03 -10.98
C THR A 90 -6.46 16.24 -11.90
N PHE A 91 -6.33 17.17 -12.84
CA PHE A 91 -7.28 17.29 -13.94
C PHE A 91 -6.55 17.63 -15.24
N ASP A 92 -7.07 17.10 -16.34
CA ASP A 92 -6.56 17.37 -17.67
C ASP A 92 -7.27 18.61 -18.24
N TYR A 93 -6.50 19.55 -18.79
CA TYR A 93 -7.00 20.76 -19.42
C TYR A 93 -6.26 21.01 -20.72
N LYS A 94 -6.98 20.92 -21.85
CA LYS A 94 -6.39 20.90 -23.20
C LYS A 94 -5.30 19.82 -23.25
N ASN A 95 -4.08 20.19 -23.63
CA ASN A 95 -2.93 19.27 -23.72
C ASN A 95 -2.06 19.27 -22.44
N PHE A 96 -2.55 19.82 -21.34
CA PHE A 96 -1.81 19.95 -20.08
C PHE A 96 -2.44 19.11 -18.97
N LYS A 97 -1.58 18.47 -18.18
CA LYS A 97 -1.95 17.85 -16.91
C LYS A 97 -1.68 18.83 -15.78
N ILE A 98 -2.73 19.26 -15.09
CA ILE A 98 -2.66 20.18 -13.95
C ILE A 98 -2.78 19.36 -12.67
N ILE A 99 -1.83 19.56 -11.76
CA ILE A 99 -1.67 18.74 -10.55
C ILE A 99 -1.68 19.63 -9.32
N ASN A 100 -2.27 19.16 -8.23
CA ASN A 100 -2.20 19.74 -6.90
C ASN A 100 -2.04 18.61 -5.89
N ASP A 101 -0.82 18.41 -5.40
CA ASP A 101 -0.52 17.36 -4.44
C ASP A 101 -1.09 17.69 -3.05
N LEU A 102 -0.96 18.95 -2.64
CA LEU A 102 -1.21 19.38 -1.26
C LEU A 102 -2.66 19.78 -0.99
N GLY A 103 -3.50 19.88 -2.02
CA GLY A 103 -4.90 20.32 -1.94
C GLY A 103 -5.09 21.81 -1.63
N GLY A 104 -4.02 22.59 -1.47
CA GLY A 104 -4.10 24.02 -1.19
C GLY A 104 -4.53 24.85 -2.42
N GLN A 105 -5.16 26.01 -2.19
CA GLN A 105 -5.71 26.86 -3.26
C GLN A 105 -4.64 27.34 -4.26
N ASN A 106 -3.40 27.53 -3.80
CA ASN A 106 -2.26 28.03 -4.59
C ASN A 106 -1.21 26.95 -4.88
N ASP A 107 -1.55 25.67 -4.67
CA ASP A 107 -0.64 24.54 -4.85
C ASP A 107 -0.79 23.85 -6.22
N TRP A 108 -1.55 24.46 -7.13
CA TRP A 108 -1.68 23.95 -8.49
C TRP A 108 -0.41 24.22 -9.31
N TYR A 109 0.01 23.23 -10.08
CA TYR A 109 1.15 23.36 -10.96
C TYR A 109 1.00 22.60 -12.27
N ILE A 110 1.81 23.01 -13.24
CA ILE A 110 2.07 22.29 -14.49
C ILE A 110 3.58 22.19 -14.74
N ILE A 111 3.98 21.21 -15.53
CA ILE A 111 5.32 21.16 -16.12
C ILE A 111 5.20 21.59 -17.58
N TYR A 112 5.82 22.71 -17.93
CA TYR A 112 5.88 23.19 -19.31
C TYR A 112 7.34 23.37 -19.73
N ARG A 113 7.76 22.65 -20.78
CA ARG A 113 9.14 22.66 -21.30
C ARG A 113 10.20 22.44 -20.20
N GLY A 114 9.94 21.47 -19.32
CA GLY A 114 10.82 21.14 -18.19
C GLY A 114 10.82 22.15 -17.04
N LYS A 115 9.99 23.20 -17.10
CA LYS A 115 9.86 24.19 -16.02
C LYS A 115 8.56 23.98 -15.25
N LEU A 116 8.68 24.00 -13.92
CA LEU A 116 7.55 24.02 -13.02
C LEU A 116 6.92 25.41 -13.00
N MET A 117 5.63 25.49 -13.29
CA MET A 117 4.84 26.70 -13.12
C MET A 117 3.79 26.43 -12.05
N LYS A 118 3.82 27.20 -10.95
CA LYS A 118 2.94 27.01 -9.78
C LYS A 118 2.09 28.26 -9.53
N GLY A 119 0.86 28.07 -9.05
CA GLY A 119 -0.03 29.16 -8.66
C GLY A 119 -1.44 28.71 -8.29
N SER A 120 -2.38 29.66 -8.25
CA SER A 120 -3.80 29.33 -8.16
C SER A 120 -4.29 28.63 -9.42
N LYS A 121 -5.37 27.84 -9.30
CA LYS A 121 -5.98 27.12 -10.42
C LYS A 121 -6.28 28.04 -11.61
N ASP A 122 -6.93 29.17 -11.35
CA ASP A 122 -7.31 30.13 -12.40
C ASP A 122 -6.09 30.72 -13.11
N LYS A 123 -5.01 30.97 -12.37
CA LYS A 123 -3.78 31.54 -12.93
C LYS A 123 -3.02 30.53 -13.79
N ILE A 124 -3.04 29.25 -13.41
CA ILE A 124 -2.51 28.16 -14.23
C ILE A 124 -3.30 28.02 -15.53
N ILE A 125 -4.63 28.07 -15.47
CA ILE A 125 -5.49 28.02 -16.66
C ILE A 125 -5.19 29.21 -17.61
N GLN A 126 -5.15 30.43 -17.09
CA GLN A 126 -4.81 31.63 -17.89
C GLN A 126 -3.43 31.54 -18.55
N VAL A 127 -2.45 30.94 -17.87
CA VAL A 127 -1.12 30.69 -18.43
C VAL A 127 -1.20 29.71 -19.59
N ILE A 128 -1.94 28.61 -19.44
CA ILE A 128 -2.11 27.60 -20.49
C ILE A 128 -2.78 28.21 -21.71
N ASP A 129 -3.85 29.00 -21.50
CA ASP A 129 -4.54 29.69 -22.59
C ASP A 129 -3.61 30.59 -23.39
N ARG A 130 -2.80 31.39 -22.71
CA ARG A 130 -1.79 32.25 -23.36
C ARG A 130 -0.72 31.45 -24.10
N ILE A 131 -0.34 30.28 -23.59
CA ILE A 131 0.63 29.39 -24.27
C ILE A 131 0.02 28.87 -25.57
N GLU A 132 -1.22 28.36 -25.52
CA GLU A 132 -1.94 27.83 -26.68
C GLU A 132 -2.17 28.92 -27.75
N GLU A 133 -2.57 30.13 -27.35
CA GLU A 133 -2.72 31.29 -28.26
C GLU A 133 -1.41 31.59 -29.01
N ARG A 134 -0.27 31.58 -28.30
CA ARG A 134 1.03 31.82 -28.93
C ARG A 134 1.42 30.72 -29.90
N VAL A 135 1.08 29.47 -29.59
CA VAL A 135 1.36 28.34 -30.49
C VAL A 135 0.47 28.41 -31.74
N SER A 136 -0.78 28.83 -31.63
CA SER A 136 -1.68 28.96 -32.78
C SER A 136 -1.30 30.11 -33.73
N VAL A 137 -0.61 31.15 -33.25
CA VAL A 137 -0.17 32.28 -34.10
C VAL A 137 1.10 31.95 -34.89
N ILE A 138 1.87 30.95 -34.47
CA ILE A 138 3.14 30.56 -35.11
C ILE A 138 2.94 29.47 -36.19
N LYS A 139 1.77 28.83 -36.23
CA LYS A 139 1.39 27.86 -37.26
C LYS A 139 0.73 28.56 -38.45
#